data_AF-A0A131ZZZ5-F1
#
_entry.id   AF-A0A131ZZZ5-F1
#
_cell.length_a   1.000
_cell.length_b   1.000
_cell.length_c   1.000
_cell.angle_alpha   90.00
_cell.angle_beta   90.00
_cell.angle_gamma   90.00
#
_symmetry.space_group_name_H-M   'P 1'
#
loop_
_entity.id
_entity.type
_entity.pdbx_description
1 polymer ?
#
loop_
_entity_poly.entity_id
_entity_poly.type
_entity_poly.pdbx_seq_one_letter_code
_entity_poly.pdbx_strand_id
1 'polypeptide(L)'
;MYPPSIFCTLKLTTMVNHSGPTSKQLRSQVLSLYKTLLYYGRDYPLGYKYFRDRCHRAFIKNRDESDPQQIIKQISRGEFIIKELEALYRLRKYRYLKQRYYPDKQDLDDGELSKINASIDPKLMLKKFEATQQQSSTQSQPKQEKIKQ
;
A
#
# COMPACT_ATOMS: atom_id res chain seq x y z
N MET A 1 -40.80 -54.11 -18.98
CA MET A 1 -41.38 -52.97 -19.73
C MET A 1 -40.92 -51.68 -19.09
N TYR A 2 -40.46 -50.73 -19.89
CA TYR A 2 -39.72 -49.51 -19.52
C TYR A 2 -40.53 -48.50 -18.67
N PRO A 3 -39.84 -47.55 -17.99
CA PRO A 3 -40.32 -46.72 -16.88
C PRO A 3 -40.92 -45.38 -17.33
N PRO A 4 -41.72 -44.70 -16.49
CA PRO A 4 -42.08 -43.31 -16.73
C PRO A 4 -41.31 -42.32 -15.83
N SER A 5 -40.72 -41.36 -16.53
CA SER A 5 -40.44 -39.97 -16.18
C SER A 5 -39.43 -39.66 -15.07
N ILE A 6 -38.25 -39.31 -15.56
CA ILE A 6 -37.37 -38.23 -15.11
C ILE A 6 -38.20 -36.99 -14.69
N PHE A 7 -38.57 -36.93 -13.42
CA PHE A 7 -39.02 -35.75 -12.67
C PHE A 7 -38.51 -36.02 -11.25
N CYS A 8 -37.61 -35.26 -10.65
CA CYS A 8 -37.58 -33.81 -10.54
C CYS A 8 -36.12 -33.38 -10.36
N THR A 9 -35.76 -32.34 -11.07
CA THR A 9 -34.51 -31.60 -11.00
C THR A 9 -34.01 -31.39 -9.58
N LEU A 10 -32.71 -31.62 -9.40
CA LEU A 10 -31.81 -30.97 -8.43
C LEU A 10 -32.39 -29.67 -7.85
N LYS A 11 -33.08 -29.75 -6.72
CA LYS A 11 -33.29 -28.63 -5.82
C LYS A 11 -33.13 -29.11 -4.39
N LEU A 12 -32.55 -28.22 -3.59
CA LEU A 12 -31.93 -28.41 -2.26
C LEU A 12 -30.49 -28.92 -2.40
N THR A 13 -29.44 -28.12 -2.17
CA THR A 13 -29.38 -26.95 -1.28
C THR A 13 -28.24 -26.06 -1.76
N THR A 14 -28.59 -24.82 -2.08
CA THR A 14 -27.74 -23.63 -2.09
C THR A 14 -26.26 -23.85 -1.78
N MET A 15 -25.43 -23.71 -2.81
CA MET A 15 -24.12 -23.10 -2.63
C MET A 15 -24.32 -21.70 -2.05
N VAL A 16 -24.36 -21.58 -0.73
CA VAL A 16 -23.96 -20.34 -0.08
C VAL A 16 -22.99 -20.72 1.03
N ASN A 17 -21.72 -20.73 0.65
CA ASN A 17 -20.62 -20.63 1.59
C ASN A 17 -20.78 -19.31 2.36
N HIS A 18 -21.46 -19.34 3.50
CA HIS A 18 -21.54 -18.22 4.43
C HIS A 18 -20.31 -18.21 5.37
N SER A 19 -19.10 -18.45 4.87
CA SER A 19 -17.88 -18.35 5.69
C SER A 19 -17.30 -16.93 5.66
N GLY A 20 -18.15 -15.92 5.84
CA GLY A 20 -17.70 -14.56 6.14
C GLY A 20 -17.22 -14.45 7.59
N PRO A 21 -16.32 -13.50 7.92
CA PRO A 21 -15.90 -13.28 9.30
C PRO A 21 -17.12 -12.93 10.17
N THR A 22 -17.31 -13.70 11.24
CA THR A 22 -18.39 -13.46 12.19
C THR A 22 -18.17 -12.14 12.94
N SER A 23 -19.24 -11.51 13.40
CA SER A 23 -19.17 -10.25 14.17
C SER A 23 -18.23 -10.34 15.38
N LYS A 24 -18.16 -11.51 16.03
CA LYS A 24 -17.24 -11.78 17.16
C LYS A 24 -15.76 -11.75 16.73
N GLN A 25 -15.44 -12.30 15.56
CA GLN A 25 -14.07 -12.28 15.01
C GLN A 25 -13.66 -10.86 14.61
N LEU A 26 -14.56 -10.09 13.99
CA LEU A 26 -14.28 -8.69 13.64
C LEU A 26 -14.03 -7.85 14.90
N ARG A 27 -14.84 -8.03 15.95
CA ARG A 27 -14.67 -7.31 17.22
C ARG A 27 -13.31 -7.60 17.87
N SER A 28 -12.85 -8.85 17.86
CA SER A 28 -11.53 -9.19 18.43
C SER A 28 -10.38 -8.59 17.61
N GLN A 29 -10.50 -8.56 16.27
CA GLN A 29 -9.53 -7.91 15.39
C GLN A 29 -9.45 -6.40 15.65
N VAL A 30 -10.59 -5.71 15.76
CA VAL A 30 -10.65 -4.27 16.08
C VAL A 30 -9.99 -3.97 17.43
N LEU A 31 -10.26 -4.80 18.44
CA LEU A 31 -9.64 -4.63 19.77
C LEU A 31 -8.12 -4.86 19.74
N SER A 32 -7.66 -5.85 18.98
CA SER A 32 -6.23 -6.10 18.76
C SER A 32 -5.58 -4.89 18.09
N LEU A 33 -6.18 -4.41 17.00
CA LEU A 33 -5.73 -3.24 16.25
C LEU A 33 -5.61 -2.00 17.15
N TYR A 34 -6.61 -1.73 17.99
CA TYR A 34 -6.59 -0.60 18.92
C TYR A 34 -5.42 -0.68 19.91
N LYS A 35 -5.17 -1.85 20.51
CA LYS A 35 -4.03 -2.05 21.43
C LYS A 35 -2.70 -1.88 20.71
N THR A 36 -2.57 -2.44 19.51
CA THR A 36 -1.38 -2.33 18.67
C THR A 36 -1.10 -0.88 18.29
N LEU A 37 -2.11 -0.12 17.85
CA LEU A 37 -1.95 1.30 17.54
C LEU A 37 -1.48 2.11 18.74
N LEU A 38 -2.02 1.87 19.94
CA LEU A 38 -1.57 2.54 21.15
C LEU A 38 -0.12 2.18 21.51
N TYR A 39 0.30 0.93 21.28
CA TYR A 39 1.67 0.50 21.50
C TYR A 39 2.66 1.26 20.61
N TYR A 40 2.41 1.31 19.29
CA TYR A 40 3.27 1.99 18.31
C TYR A 40 3.20 3.52 18.44
N GLY A 41 2.06 4.06 18.88
CA GLY A 41 1.85 5.50 19.04
C GLY A 41 2.57 6.15 20.22
N ARG A 42 3.30 5.40 21.06
CA ARG A 42 4.00 5.94 22.25
C ARG A 42 5.12 6.90 21.89
N ASP A 43 5.81 6.63 20.79
CA ASP A 43 6.96 7.41 20.30
C ASP A 43 6.56 8.46 19.26
N TYR A 44 5.28 8.84 19.22
CA TYR A 44 4.80 9.83 18.26
C TYR A 44 5.42 11.21 18.56
N PRO A 45 5.87 11.98 17.53
CA PRO A 45 6.66 13.20 17.72
C PRO A 45 5.92 14.30 18.50
N LEU A 46 4.60 14.38 18.40
CA LEU A 46 3.76 15.33 19.14
C LEU A 46 3.34 14.82 20.53
N GLY A 47 3.88 13.67 20.95
CA GLY A 47 3.61 13.03 22.23
C GLY A 47 2.48 12.00 22.20
N TYR A 48 2.53 11.09 23.18
CA TYR A 48 1.61 9.96 23.29
C TYR A 48 0.16 10.40 23.50
N LYS A 49 -0.10 11.38 24.37
CA LYS A 49 -1.45 11.87 24.66
C LYS A 49 -2.15 12.39 23.40
N TYR A 50 -1.44 13.16 22.58
CA TYR A 50 -1.96 13.70 21.32
C TYR A 50 -2.39 12.58 20.35
N PHE A 51 -1.55 11.56 20.20
CA PHE A 51 -1.87 10.40 19.35
C PHE A 51 -3.03 9.59 19.91
N ARG A 52 -3.00 9.26 21.21
CA ARG A 52 -4.03 8.49 21.90
C ARG A 52 -5.41 9.13 21.76
N ASP A 53 -5.51 10.44 21.99
CA ASP A 53 -6.79 11.17 21.93
C ASP A 53 -7.35 11.20 20.49
N ARG A 54 -6.50 11.20 19.45
CA ARG A 54 -6.92 11.10 18.05
C ARG A 54 -7.34 9.68 17.66
N CYS A 55 -6.53 8.70 18.06
CA CYS A 55 -6.82 7.29 17.84
C CYS A 55 -8.19 6.96 18.46
N HIS A 56 -8.39 7.30 19.73
CA HIS A 56 -9.66 7.06 20.42
C HIS A 56 -10.85 7.75 19.73
N ARG A 57 -10.73 9.02 19.34
CA ARG A 57 -11.78 9.73 18.59
C ARG A 57 -12.14 9.05 17.27
N ALA A 58 -11.16 8.51 16.54
CA ALA A 58 -11.42 7.79 15.30
C ALA A 58 -12.25 6.51 15.53
N PHE A 59 -11.91 5.73 16.56
CA PHE A 59 -12.70 4.53 16.91
C PHE A 59 -14.10 4.87 17.44
N ILE A 60 -14.25 5.95 18.21
CA ILE A 60 -15.57 6.40 18.68
C ILE A 60 -16.45 6.85 17.52
N LYS A 61 -15.88 7.54 16.51
CA LYS A 61 -16.62 7.99 15.33
C LYS A 61 -17.29 6.84 14.56
N ASN A 62 -16.63 5.68 14.52
CA ASN A 62 -17.06 4.52 13.73
C ASN A 62 -17.71 3.42 14.58
N ARG A 63 -18.10 3.72 15.82
CA ARG A 63 -18.60 2.73 16.78
C ARG A 63 -19.93 2.07 16.36
N ASP A 64 -20.75 2.79 15.59
CA ASP A 64 -22.11 2.40 15.23
C ASP A 64 -22.16 1.69 13.86
N GLU A 65 -21.01 1.46 13.22
CA GLU A 65 -20.93 0.75 11.94
C GLU A 65 -21.16 -0.75 12.12
N SER A 66 -22.16 -1.27 11.40
CA SER A 66 -22.57 -2.68 11.47
C SER A 66 -22.25 -3.49 10.21
N ASP A 67 -21.86 -2.83 9.12
CA ASP A 67 -21.53 -3.49 7.86
C ASP A 67 -20.14 -4.15 7.93
N PRO A 68 -20.04 -5.49 7.81
CA PRO A 68 -18.77 -6.21 7.93
C PRO A 68 -17.73 -5.77 6.89
N GLN A 69 -18.13 -5.40 5.67
CA GLN A 69 -17.19 -4.99 4.63
C GLN A 69 -16.52 -3.66 4.96
N GLN A 70 -17.28 -2.72 5.52
CA GLN A 70 -16.74 -1.44 5.98
C GLN A 70 -15.79 -1.62 7.15
N ILE A 71 -16.13 -2.46 8.12
CA ILE A 71 -15.25 -2.77 9.27
C ILE A 71 -13.90 -3.32 8.79
N ILE A 72 -13.92 -4.27 7.84
CA ILE A 72 -12.68 -4.84 7.26
C ILE A 72 -11.84 -3.75 6.58
N LYS A 73 -12.48 -2.86 5.80
CA LYS A 73 -11.79 -1.73 5.17
C LYS A 73 -11.14 -0.80 6.19
N GLN A 74 -11.80 -0.55 7.31
CA GLN A 74 -11.24 0.28 8.39
C GLN A 74 -10.10 -0.41 9.12
N ILE A 75 -10.19 -1.72 9.35
CA ILE A 75 -9.09 -2.51 9.91
C ILE A 75 -7.86 -2.39 9.00
N SER A 76 -8.03 -2.61 7.69
CA SER A 76 -6.95 -2.47 6.71
C SER A 76 -6.32 -1.07 6.72
N ARG A 77 -7.13 -0.03 6.85
CA ARG A 77 -6.62 1.35 7.01
C ARG A 77 -5.79 1.51 8.28
N GLY A 78 -6.20 0.92 9.40
CA GLY A 78 -5.43 0.93 10.65
C GLY A 78 -4.09 0.18 10.52
N GLU A 79 -4.06 -0.94 9.81
CA GLU A 79 -2.83 -1.69 9.52
C GLU A 79 -1.85 -0.87 8.67
N PHE A 80 -2.36 -0.08 7.73
CA PHE A 80 -1.53 0.86 6.97
C PHE A 80 -0.88 1.91 7.87
N ILE A 81 -1.64 2.49 8.81
CA ILE A 81 -1.12 3.47 9.78
C ILE A 81 -0.01 2.85 10.65
N ILE A 82 -0.13 1.58 11.03
CA ILE A 82 0.94 0.88 11.77
C ILE A 82 2.24 0.87 10.95
N LYS A 83 2.17 0.57 9.64
CA LYS A 83 3.35 0.57 8.75
C LYS A 83 3.96 1.98 8.63
N GLU A 84 3.14 3.03 8.60
CA GLU A 84 3.62 4.41 8.60
C GLU A 84 4.36 4.76 9.91
N LEU A 85 3.82 4.34 11.07
CA LEU A 85 4.45 4.55 12.37
C LEU A 85 5.78 3.79 12.48
N GLU A 86 5.83 2.55 11.98
CA GLU A 86 7.08 1.78 11.90
C GLU A 86 8.12 2.47 11.02
N ALA A 87 7.71 2.96 9.85
CA ALA A 87 8.58 3.70 8.94
C ALA A 87 9.12 4.98 9.60
N LEU A 88 8.28 5.72 10.30
CA LEU A 88 8.66 6.89 11.08
C LEU A 88 9.70 6.55 12.15
N TYR A 89 9.47 5.48 12.92
CA TYR A 89 10.40 4.99 13.93
C TYR A 89 11.76 4.61 13.33
N ARG A 90 11.76 3.85 12.22
CA ARG A 90 12.98 3.46 11.50
C ARG A 90 13.75 4.67 10.98
N LEU A 91 13.06 5.65 10.40
CA LEU A 91 13.66 6.89 9.91
C LEU A 91 14.32 7.69 11.03
N ARG A 92 13.62 7.87 12.16
CA ARG A 92 14.17 8.55 13.34
C ARG A 92 15.42 7.84 13.86
N LYS A 93 15.37 6.50 13.98
CA LYS A 93 16.51 5.68 14.42
C LYS A 93 17.69 5.82 13.46
N TYR A 94 17.44 5.76 12.15
CA TYR A 94 18.46 5.95 11.13
C TYR A 94 19.11 7.34 11.22
N ARG A 95 18.32 8.41 11.34
CA ARG A 95 18.84 9.79 11.48
C ARG A 95 19.79 9.91 12.68
N TYR A 96 19.39 9.36 13.83
CA TYR A 96 20.22 9.35 15.03
C TYR A 96 21.52 8.55 14.87
N LEU A 97 21.45 7.36 14.27
CA LEU A 97 22.65 6.55 14.01
C LEU A 97 23.58 7.23 13.01
N LYS A 98 23.03 7.80 11.93
CA LYS A 98 23.79 8.54 10.93
C LYS A 98 24.57 9.69 11.56
N GLN A 99 23.93 10.46 12.44
CA GLN A 99 24.55 11.57 13.15
C GLN A 99 25.71 11.11 14.06
N ARG A 100 25.61 9.93 14.68
CA ARG A 100 26.64 9.43 15.61
C ARG A 100 27.84 8.78 14.92
N TYR A 101 27.61 8.01 13.86
CA TYR A 101 28.65 7.19 13.23
C TYR A 101 29.27 7.83 11.98
N TYR A 102 28.62 8.85 11.41
CA TYR A 102 29.14 9.58 10.24
C TYR A 102 29.08 11.10 10.45
N PRO A 103 29.71 11.65 11.52
CA PRO A 103 29.77 13.10 11.71
C PRO A 103 30.47 13.79 10.52
N ASP A 104 31.53 13.19 9.99
CA ASP A 104 32.41 13.81 8.98
C ASP A 104 31.90 13.70 7.53
N LYS A 105 30.81 12.97 7.28
CA LYS A 105 30.19 12.86 5.94
C LYS A 105 29.08 13.89 5.72
N GLN A 106 28.88 14.81 6.66
CA GLN A 106 28.08 16.01 6.42
C GLN A 106 28.78 16.97 5.44
N ASP A 107 30.09 16.80 5.27
CA ASP A 107 30.96 17.63 4.41
C ASP A 107 31.28 16.99 3.05
N LEU A 108 30.52 15.98 2.60
CA LEU A 108 30.57 15.57 1.19
C LEU A 108 29.74 16.58 0.37
N ASP A 109 30.38 17.71 0.11
CA ASP A 109 30.00 18.85 -0.71
C ASP A 109 28.68 18.74 -1.50
N ASP A 110 27.67 19.49 -1.04
CA ASP A 110 26.50 19.92 -1.85
C ASP A 110 26.92 20.58 -3.20
N GLY A 111 28.19 20.97 -3.30
CA GLY A 111 28.84 21.47 -4.51
C GLY A 111 28.90 20.48 -5.68
N GLU A 112 28.87 19.15 -5.48
CA GLU A 112 28.85 18.19 -6.59
C GLU A 112 27.45 17.97 -7.17
N LEU A 113 26.42 17.96 -6.33
CA LEU A 113 25.02 17.82 -6.75
C LEU A 113 24.53 19.03 -7.56
N SER A 114 25.01 20.25 -7.25
CA SER A 114 24.71 21.45 -8.05
C SER A 114 25.44 21.47 -9.39
N LYS A 115 26.69 20.96 -9.47
CA LYS A 115 27.44 20.82 -10.73
C LYS A 115 26.81 19.80 -11.67
N ILE A 116 26.29 18.69 -11.13
CA ILE A 116 25.56 17.67 -11.92
C ILE A 116 24.21 18.22 -12.39
N ASN A 117 23.44 18.88 -11.52
CA ASN A 117 22.14 19.46 -11.87
C ASN A 117 22.25 20.65 -12.85
N ALA A 118 23.34 21.42 -12.81
CA ALA A 118 23.61 22.50 -13.76
C ALA A 118 24.10 22.00 -15.14
N SER A 119 24.69 20.81 -15.20
CA SER A 119 25.13 20.18 -16.45
C SER A 119 24.03 19.37 -17.16
N ILE A 120 22.92 19.09 -16.49
CA ILE A 120 21.78 18.39 -17.07
C ILE A 120 20.84 19.44 -17.64
N ASP A 121 20.99 19.77 -18.92
CA ASP A 121 20.01 20.59 -19.62
C ASP A 121 18.63 19.88 -19.62
N PRO A 122 17.59 20.43 -18.97
CA PRO A 122 16.30 19.76 -18.85
C PRO A 122 15.64 19.52 -20.23
N LYS A 123 15.93 20.38 -21.20
CA LYS A 123 15.53 20.20 -22.62
C LYS A 123 16.18 18.98 -23.28
N LEU A 124 17.43 18.68 -22.93
CA LEU A 124 18.18 17.58 -23.53
C LEU A 124 17.72 16.22 -22.98
N MET A 125 17.36 16.16 -21.70
CA MET A 125 16.74 14.97 -21.09
C MET A 125 15.34 14.70 -21.66
N LEU A 126 14.53 15.75 -21.87
CA LEU A 126 13.21 15.61 -22.47
C LEU A 126 13.29 15.08 -23.92
N LYS A 127 14.25 15.59 -24.71
CA LYS A 127 14.49 15.15 -26.09
C LYS A 127 14.98 13.70 -26.19
N LYS A 128 15.80 13.24 -25.23
CA LYS A 128 16.23 11.84 -25.13
C LYS A 128 15.05 10.93 -24.77
N PHE A 129 14.19 11.35 -23.85
CA PHE A 129 13.00 10.60 -23.48
C PHE A 129 12.00 10.47 -24.64
N GLU A 130 11.72 11.55 -25.36
CA GLU A 130 10.85 11.56 -26.54
C GLU A 130 11.39 10.68 -27.68
N ALA A 131 12.71 10.69 -27.92
CA ALA A 131 13.35 9.84 -28.92
C ALA A 131 13.27 8.34 -28.56
N THR A 132 13.37 7.99 -27.27
CA THR A 132 13.22 6.61 -26.80
C THR A 132 11.78 6.10 -26.96
N GLN A 133 10.77 6.94 -26.73
CA GLN A 133 9.36 6.57 -26.93
C GLN A 133 9.01 6.31 -28.41
N GLN A 134 9.66 7.01 -29.34
CA GLN A 134 9.47 6.80 -30.79
C GLN A 134 10.08 5.49 -31.31
N GLN A 135 11.14 4.99 -30.66
CA GLN A 135 11.76 3.71 -31.01
C GLN A 135 10.91 2.51 -30.57
N SER A 136 10.17 2.62 -29.46
CA SER A 136 9.21 1.57 -29.05
C SER A 136 7.98 1.46 -29.97
N SER A 137 7.63 2.51 -30.74
CA SER A 137 6.50 2.49 -31.68
C SER A 137 6.86 2.03 -33.10
N THR A 138 8.15 1.96 -33.47
CA THR A 138 8.60 1.62 -34.84
C THR A 138 9.02 0.16 -35.02
N GLN A 139 8.89 -0.68 -33.99
CA GLN A 139 9.18 -2.12 -34.04
C GLN A 139 7.90 -2.96 -34.08
N SER A 140 6.97 -2.60 -34.96
CA SER A 140 5.74 -3.37 -35.22
C SER A 140 5.26 -3.18 -36.66
N GLN A 141 6.09 -3.48 -37.67
CA GLN A 141 5.59 -3.90 -38.97
C GLN A 141 6.40 -5.10 -39.52
N PRO A 142 5.73 -6.14 -40.05
CA PRO A 142 6.39 -7.36 -40.51
C PRO A 142 7.08 -7.10 -41.86
N LYS A 143 8.36 -7.49 -41.95
CA LYS A 143 9.09 -7.52 -43.23
C LYS A 143 8.45 -8.58 -44.14
N GLN A 144 7.74 -8.15 -45.18
CA GLN A 144 7.41 -9.03 -46.30
C GLN A 144 8.69 -9.28 -47.10
N GLU A 145 9.23 -10.50 -47.00
CA GLU A 145 10.30 -10.98 -47.86
C GLU A 145 9.80 -11.04 -49.30
N LYS A 146 10.39 -10.20 -50.16
CA LYS A 146 10.21 -10.30 -51.61
C LYS A 146 10.96 -11.54 -52.11
N ILE A 147 10.22 -12.60 -52.39
CA ILE A 147 10.65 -13.66 -53.30
C ILE A 147 10.91 -13.02 -54.66
N LYS A 148 12.16 -13.08 -55.12
CA LYS A 148 12.55 -12.79 -56.50
C LYS A 148 12.88 -14.12 -57.17
N GLN A 149 12.26 -14.31 -58.33
CA GLN A 149 12.37 -15.48 -59.21
C GLN A 149 13.81 -15.78 -59.61
#